data_AF-A0A3C1Y6W6-F1
#
_entry.id   AF-A0A3C1Y6W6-F1
#
_cell.length_a   1.000
_cell.length_b   1.000
_cell.length_c   1.000
_cell.angle_alpha   90.00
_cell.angle_beta   90.00
_cell.angle_gamma   90.00
#
_symmetry.space_group_name_H-M   'P 1'
#
loop_
_entity.id
_entity.type
_entity.pdbx_description
1 polymer ?
#
loop_
_entity_poly.entity_id
_entity_poly.type
_entity_poly.pdbx_seq_one_letter_code
_entity_poly.pdbx_strand_id
1 'polypeptide(L)'
;MMMENLDKNLLIANKDLDEHRILCLKLTAERDALAATLKERDDELLKVRDDLERITMELEDARDELLTHRSVDAKLAEFNQQLVKVEEMKRKYERRISFLERMLRHADMSIDVEEDELAIEKDSRQVVRPKVTIDMTSNAPAPEEEESKEASDKRKNKAEELRRIFQEKRAPGLPDTFPNPKSTDDWLLDLPEGL
;
A
#
# COMPACT_ATOMS: atom_id res chain seq x y z
N MET A 1 71.78 64.14 -40.35
CA MET A 1 70.78 64.47 -39.32
C MET A 1 69.37 63.96 -39.60
N MET A 2 68.62 64.45 -40.60
CA MET A 2 67.22 63.96 -40.80
C MET A 2 67.13 62.48 -41.20
N MET A 3 67.99 61.99 -42.10
CA MET A 3 68.00 60.55 -42.47
C MET A 3 68.41 59.64 -41.31
N GLU A 4 69.43 60.02 -40.54
CA GLU A 4 69.89 59.22 -39.39
C GLU A 4 68.84 59.10 -38.28
N ASN A 5 67.96 60.11 -38.12
CA ASN A 5 66.84 60.03 -37.18
C ASN A 5 65.73 59.11 -37.71
N LEU A 6 65.50 59.10 -39.02
CA LEU A 6 64.54 58.20 -39.65
C LEU A 6 64.98 56.73 -39.52
N ASP A 7 66.26 56.44 -39.76
CA ASP A 7 66.82 55.08 -39.64
C ASP A 7 66.74 54.56 -38.20
N LYS A 8 67.01 55.41 -37.20
CA LYS A 8 66.85 55.06 -35.79
C LYS A 8 65.39 54.75 -35.44
N ASN A 9 64.46 55.56 -35.92
CA ASN A 9 63.04 55.36 -35.68
C ASN A 9 62.52 54.09 -36.36
N LEU A 10 62.98 53.79 -37.58
CA LEU A 10 62.65 52.54 -38.28
C LEU A 10 63.20 51.31 -37.56
N LEU A 11 64.42 51.40 -37.01
CA LEU A 11 65.01 50.32 -36.23
C LEU A 11 64.21 50.05 -34.93
N ILE A 12 63.75 51.09 -34.25
CA ILE A 12 62.91 50.97 -33.05
C ILE A 12 61.55 50.35 -33.42
N ALA A 13 60.88 50.87 -34.46
CA ALA A 13 59.59 50.35 -34.90
C ALA A 13 59.65 48.88 -35.33
N ASN A 14 60.74 48.43 -35.96
CA ASN A 14 60.94 47.02 -36.29
C ASN A 14 61.12 46.14 -35.04
N LYS A 15 61.85 46.62 -34.03
CA LYS A 15 61.99 45.91 -32.75
C LYS A 15 60.65 45.78 -32.04
N ASP A 16 59.89 46.88 -31.96
CA ASP A 16 58.55 46.88 -31.35
C ASP A 16 57.61 45.92 -32.10
N LEU A 17 57.70 45.88 -33.43
CA LEU A 17 56.90 44.97 -34.26
C LEU A 17 57.28 43.49 -34.03
N ASP A 18 58.57 43.19 -33.90
CA ASP A 18 59.06 41.85 -33.55
C ASP A 18 58.62 41.44 -32.14
N GLU A 19 58.67 42.34 -31.17
CA GLU A 19 58.19 42.12 -29.81
C GLU A 19 56.69 41.84 -29.78
N HIS A 20 55.89 42.64 -30.49
CA HIS A 20 54.45 42.41 -30.65
C HIS A 20 54.16 41.09 -31.35
N ARG A 21 54.93 40.72 -32.38
CA ARG A 21 54.77 39.44 -33.07
C ARG A 21 55.02 38.26 -32.13
N ILE A 22 56.08 38.32 -31.32
CA ILE A 22 56.38 37.30 -30.30
C ILE A 22 55.23 37.22 -29.28
N LEU A 23 54.71 38.37 -28.85
CA LEU A 23 53.63 38.44 -27.88
C LEU A 23 52.31 37.86 -28.45
N CYS A 24 51.98 38.16 -29.70
CA CYS A 24 50.84 37.55 -30.40
C CYS A 24 50.99 36.03 -30.50
N LEU A 25 52.18 35.51 -30.81
CA LEU A 25 52.42 34.06 -30.86
C LEU A 25 52.21 33.40 -29.50
N LYS A 26 52.70 34.02 -28.41
CA LYS A 26 52.48 33.52 -27.04
C LYS A 26 51.02 33.50 -26.67
N LEU A 27 50.30 34.60 -26.89
CA LEU A 27 48.87 34.68 -26.60
C LEU A 27 48.05 33.69 -27.42
N THR A 28 48.46 33.44 -28.67
CA THR A 28 47.78 32.44 -29.53
C THR A 28 48.00 31.03 -28.98
N ALA A 29 49.23 30.70 -28.56
CA ALA A 29 49.53 29.41 -27.93
C ALA A 29 48.79 29.21 -26.60
N GLU A 30 48.70 30.25 -25.76
CA GLU A 30 47.93 30.23 -24.51
C GLU A 30 46.43 30.04 -24.78
N ARG A 31 45.88 30.76 -25.77
CA ARG A 31 44.49 30.57 -26.21
C ARG A 31 44.25 29.13 -26.65
N ASP A 32 45.14 28.55 -27.43
CA ASP A 32 44.99 27.18 -27.95
C ASP A 32 45.07 26.15 -26.83
N ALA A 33 45.97 26.34 -25.86
CA ALA A 33 46.03 25.52 -24.67
C ALA A 33 44.73 25.62 -23.85
N LEU A 34 44.21 26.83 -23.64
CA LEU A 34 42.95 27.03 -22.92
C LEU A 34 41.77 26.39 -23.66
N ALA A 35 41.70 26.54 -24.99
CA ALA A 35 40.66 25.91 -25.81
C ALA A 35 40.71 24.37 -25.73
N ALA A 36 41.90 23.79 -25.69
CA ALA A 36 42.06 22.35 -25.49
C ALA A 36 41.57 21.90 -24.11
N THR A 37 41.92 22.63 -23.05
CA THR A 37 41.44 22.32 -21.69
C THR A 37 39.93 22.47 -21.56
N LEU A 38 39.34 23.48 -22.20
CA LEU A 38 37.89 23.69 -22.18
C LEU A 38 37.18 22.50 -22.85
N LYS A 39 37.69 22.04 -23.99
CA LYS A 39 37.14 20.87 -24.68
C LYS A 39 37.24 19.60 -23.83
N GLU A 40 38.36 19.39 -23.14
CA GLU A 40 38.52 18.25 -22.23
C GLU A 40 37.50 18.29 -21.08
N ARG A 41 37.26 19.47 -20.50
CA ARG A 41 36.25 19.66 -19.46
C ARG A 41 34.82 19.45 -19.99
N ASP A 42 34.52 19.89 -21.22
CA ASP A 42 33.23 19.64 -21.84
C ASP A 42 32.99 18.13 -22.05
N ASP A 43 34.01 17.40 -22.51
CA ASP A 43 33.94 15.94 -22.66
C ASP A 43 33.75 15.22 -21.31
N GLU A 44 34.40 15.71 -20.24
CA GLU A 44 34.19 15.22 -18.87
C GLU A 44 32.76 15.50 -18.37
N LEU A 45 32.24 16.71 -18.61
CA LEU A 45 30.87 17.08 -18.23
C LEU A 45 29.82 16.26 -18.96
N LEU A 46 30.02 15.96 -20.25
CA LEU A 46 29.15 15.07 -21.01
C LEU A 46 29.11 13.67 -20.40
N LYS A 47 30.26 13.09 -20.04
CA LYS A 47 30.30 11.79 -19.37
C LYS A 47 29.58 11.79 -18.03
N VAL A 48 29.81 12.81 -17.21
CA VAL A 48 29.13 12.95 -15.91
C VAL A 48 27.62 13.07 -16.10
N ARG A 49 27.18 13.79 -17.13
CA ARG A 49 25.76 13.90 -17.45
C ARG A 49 25.17 12.54 -17.85
N ASP A 50 25.85 11.79 -18.72
CA ASP A 50 25.40 10.46 -19.14
C ASP A 50 25.34 9.49 -17.94
N ASP A 51 26.34 9.55 -17.04
CA ASP A 51 26.36 8.76 -15.80
C ASP A 51 25.19 9.13 -14.87
N LEU A 52 24.89 10.42 -14.74
CA LEU A 52 23.74 10.89 -13.95
C LEU A 52 22.43 10.40 -14.55
N GLU A 53 22.25 10.51 -15.86
CA GLU A 53 21.05 10.02 -16.55
C GLU A 53 20.87 8.51 -16.34
N ARG A 54 21.94 7.72 -16.43
CA ARG A 54 21.91 6.28 -16.11
C ARG A 54 21.49 6.03 -14.66
N ILE A 55 22.12 6.71 -13.70
CA ILE A 55 21.80 6.53 -12.27
C ILE A 55 20.35 6.92 -11.99
N THR A 56 19.83 7.97 -12.63
CA THR A 56 18.42 8.34 -12.47
C THR A 56 17.47 7.27 -12.97
N MET A 57 17.77 6.61 -14.09
CA MET A 57 16.98 5.48 -14.58
C MET A 57 17.05 4.29 -13.61
N GLU A 58 18.25 3.93 -13.12
CA GLU A 58 18.41 2.85 -12.15
C GLU A 58 17.63 3.11 -10.84
N LEU A 59 17.56 4.37 -10.40
CA LEU A 59 16.77 4.77 -9.24
C LEU A 59 15.26 4.70 -9.49
N GLU A 60 14.80 5.03 -10.69
CA GLU A 60 13.40 4.89 -11.09
C GLU A 60 12.99 3.42 -11.13
N ASP A 61 13.81 2.56 -11.73
CA ASP A 61 13.59 1.11 -11.77
C ASP A 61 13.52 0.52 -10.35
N ALA A 62 14.49 0.85 -9.49
CA ALA A 62 14.50 0.40 -8.09
C ALA A 62 13.28 0.90 -7.29
N ARG A 63 12.78 2.11 -7.60
CA ARG A 63 11.58 2.65 -6.98
C ARG A 63 10.34 1.87 -7.42
N ASP A 64 10.25 1.50 -8.69
CA ASP A 64 9.14 0.70 -9.20
C ASP A 64 9.16 -0.71 -8.62
N GLU A 65 10.33 -1.34 -8.52
CA GLU A 65 10.51 -2.62 -7.81
C GLU A 65 10.01 -2.52 -6.37
N LEU A 66 10.39 -1.47 -5.62
CA LEU A 66 9.92 -1.25 -4.25
C LEU A 66 8.39 -1.09 -4.17
N LEU A 67 7.75 -0.46 -5.15
CA LEU A 67 6.30 -0.36 -5.22
C LEU A 67 5.66 -1.73 -5.45
N THR A 68 6.24 -2.57 -6.30
CA THR A 68 5.74 -3.95 -6.49
C THR A 68 5.89 -4.77 -5.20
N HIS A 69 7.02 -4.68 -4.51
CA HIS A 69 7.24 -5.37 -3.22
C HIS A 69 6.23 -4.94 -2.17
N ARG A 70 5.96 -3.63 -2.03
CA ARG A 70 4.91 -3.14 -1.11
C ARG A 70 3.53 -3.68 -1.44
N SER A 71 3.21 -3.82 -2.73
CA SER A 71 1.93 -4.40 -3.16
C SER A 71 1.83 -5.90 -2.80
N VAL A 72 2.94 -6.62 -2.90
CA VAL A 72 3.03 -8.03 -2.50
C VAL A 72 2.91 -8.16 -0.99
N ASP A 73 3.60 -7.31 -0.23
CA ASP A 73 3.53 -7.29 1.23
C ASP A 73 2.11 -7.00 1.73
N ALA A 74 1.38 -6.08 1.07
CA ALA A 74 -0.02 -5.82 1.37
C ALA A 74 -0.89 -7.07 1.14
N LYS A 75 -0.73 -7.76 0.01
CA LYS A 75 -1.44 -9.02 -0.29
C LYS A 75 -1.09 -10.11 0.73
N LEU A 76 0.18 -10.23 1.12
CA LEU A 76 0.61 -11.20 2.13
C LEU A 76 0.00 -10.89 3.51
N ALA A 77 -0.12 -9.62 3.88
CA ALA A 77 -0.79 -9.21 5.10
C ALA A 77 -2.29 -9.59 5.08
N GLU A 78 -2.98 -9.38 3.95
CA GLU A 78 -4.37 -9.80 3.76
C GLU A 78 -4.52 -11.33 3.87
N PHE A 79 -3.65 -12.10 3.21
CA PHE A 79 -3.64 -13.56 3.30
C PHE A 79 -3.41 -14.03 4.74
N ASN A 80 -2.46 -13.43 5.46
CA ASN A 80 -2.21 -13.76 6.86
C ASN A 80 -3.43 -13.46 7.73
N GLN A 81 -4.14 -12.36 7.49
CA GLN A 81 -5.37 -12.06 8.21
C GLN A 81 -6.47 -13.09 7.92
N GLN A 82 -6.61 -13.54 6.67
CA GLN A 82 -7.54 -14.61 6.32
C GLN A 82 -7.16 -15.94 6.99
N LEU A 83 -5.87 -16.26 7.03
CA LEU A 83 -5.35 -17.47 7.67
C LEU A 83 -5.67 -17.48 9.17
N VAL A 84 -5.47 -16.36 9.87
CA VAL A 84 -5.86 -16.21 11.28
C VAL A 84 -7.36 -16.46 11.48
N LYS A 85 -8.22 -15.93 10.61
CA LYS A 85 -9.68 -16.18 10.68
C LYS A 85 -10.01 -17.66 10.51
N VAL A 86 -9.36 -18.35 9.56
CA VAL A 86 -9.54 -19.79 9.34
C VAL A 86 -9.08 -20.59 10.55
N GLU A 87 -7.95 -20.24 11.15
CA GLU A 87 -7.48 -20.88 12.38
C GLU A 87 -8.43 -20.66 13.56
N GLU A 88 -8.99 -19.46 13.71
CA GLU A 88 -10.00 -19.19 14.74
C GLU A 88 -11.26 -20.04 14.53
N MET A 89 -11.72 -20.18 13.28
CA MET A 89 -12.83 -21.07 12.95
C MET A 89 -12.49 -22.52 13.28
N LYS A 90 -11.30 -22.99 12.90
CA LYS A 90 -10.81 -24.33 13.24
C LYS A 90 -10.85 -24.56 14.76
N ARG A 91 -10.30 -23.63 15.56
CA ARG A 91 -10.34 -23.69 17.04
C ARG A 91 -11.77 -23.69 17.60
N LYS A 92 -12.74 -23.03 16.94
CA LYS A 92 -14.15 -23.07 17.36
C LYS A 92 -14.78 -24.44 17.07
N TYR A 93 -14.54 -24.99 15.89
CA TYR A 93 -15.03 -26.32 15.53
C TYR A 93 -14.39 -27.43 16.37
N GLU A 94 -13.09 -27.37 16.63
CA GLU A 94 -12.41 -28.28 17.55
C GLU A 94 -13.04 -28.24 18.95
N ARG A 95 -13.28 -27.05 19.50
CA ARG A 95 -13.98 -26.89 20.79
C ARG A 95 -15.38 -27.49 20.78
N ARG A 96 -16.14 -27.30 19.70
CA ARG A 96 -17.49 -27.87 19.55
C ARG A 96 -17.44 -29.38 19.45
N ILE A 97 -16.50 -29.93 18.68
CA ILE A 97 -16.27 -31.37 18.56
C ILE A 97 -15.94 -31.96 19.93
N SER A 98 -14.96 -31.41 20.65
CA SER A 98 -14.60 -31.90 21.99
C SER A 98 -15.73 -31.78 23.02
N PHE A 99 -16.65 -30.82 22.84
CA PHE A 99 -17.86 -30.72 23.66
C PHE A 99 -18.88 -31.80 23.30
N LEU A 100 -19.12 -32.02 22.01
CA LEU A 100 -20.02 -33.08 21.53
C LEU A 100 -19.49 -34.47 21.90
N GLU A 101 -18.18 -34.71 21.78
CA GLU A 101 -17.54 -35.95 22.22
C GLU A 101 -17.71 -36.18 23.73
N ARG A 102 -17.60 -35.12 24.55
CA ARG A 102 -17.87 -35.21 26.00
C ARG A 102 -19.33 -35.55 26.28
N MET A 103 -20.26 -34.90 25.59
CA MET A 103 -21.69 -35.21 25.71
C MET A 103 -21.99 -36.65 25.28
N LEU A 104 -21.40 -37.12 24.18
CA LEU A 104 -21.57 -38.48 23.70
C LEU A 104 -21.08 -39.49 24.74
N ARG A 105 -19.87 -39.30 25.27
CA ARG A 105 -19.34 -40.16 26.35
C ARG A 105 -20.23 -40.14 27.59
N HIS A 106 -20.77 -38.99 27.98
CA HIS A 106 -21.70 -38.92 29.10
C HIS A 106 -23.02 -39.64 28.80
N ALA A 107 -23.56 -39.50 27.59
CA ALA A 107 -24.76 -40.21 27.17
C ALA A 107 -24.52 -41.73 27.12
N ASP A 108 -23.38 -42.18 26.59
CA ASP A 108 -22.99 -43.60 26.60
C ASP A 108 -22.89 -44.14 28.03
N MET A 109 -22.23 -43.41 28.94
CA MET A 109 -22.16 -43.77 30.37
C MET A 109 -23.54 -43.74 31.06
N SER A 110 -24.42 -42.81 30.68
CA SER A 110 -25.80 -42.77 31.19
C SER A 110 -26.65 -43.91 30.63
N ILE A 111 -26.39 -44.37 29.42
CA ILE A 111 -27.04 -45.56 28.85
C ILE A 111 -26.55 -46.81 29.58
N ASP A 112 -25.24 -46.94 29.86
CA ASP A 112 -24.71 -48.06 30.64
C ASP A 112 -25.29 -48.07 32.08
N VAL A 113 -25.42 -46.90 32.71
CA VAL A 113 -26.06 -46.78 34.04
C VAL A 113 -27.57 -47.00 33.98
N GLU A 114 -28.28 -46.55 32.94
CA GLU A 114 -29.70 -46.89 32.76
C GLU A 114 -29.89 -48.37 32.42
N GLU A 115 -28.98 -49.03 31.72
CA GLU A 115 -28.99 -50.48 31.50
C GLU A 115 -28.73 -51.25 32.81
N ASP A 116 -27.81 -50.78 33.65
CA ASP A 116 -27.55 -51.32 34.99
C ASP A 116 -28.74 -51.03 35.94
N GLU A 117 -29.34 -49.85 35.90
CA GLU A 117 -30.55 -49.48 36.66
C GLU A 117 -31.78 -50.25 36.16
N LEU A 118 -31.93 -50.50 34.85
CA LEU A 118 -32.96 -51.37 34.28
C LEU A 118 -32.70 -52.85 34.58
N ALA A 119 -31.45 -53.26 34.79
CA ALA A 119 -31.11 -54.59 35.30
C ALA A 119 -31.46 -54.75 36.79
N ILE A 120 -31.40 -53.66 37.57
CA ILE A 120 -31.81 -53.62 38.99
C ILE A 120 -33.35 -53.44 39.13
N GLU A 121 -34.00 -52.62 38.29
CA GLU A 121 -35.45 -52.40 38.26
C GLU A 121 -36.24 -53.59 37.68
N LYS A 122 -35.62 -54.47 36.90
CA LYS A 122 -36.26 -55.72 36.47
C LYS A 122 -36.63 -56.65 37.64
N ASP A 123 -36.08 -56.41 38.83
CA ASP A 123 -36.49 -57.10 40.06
C ASP A 123 -37.52 -56.30 40.90
N SER A 124 -37.91 -55.09 40.48
CA SER A 124 -38.93 -54.31 41.19
C SER A 124 -39.74 -53.34 40.30
N ARG A 125 -40.82 -53.89 39.73
CA ARG A 125 -42.13 -53.24 39.39
C ARG A 125 -42.19 -52.12 38.33
N GLN A 126 -42.95 -52.45 37.28
CA GLN A 126 -43.83 -51.60 36.45
C GLN A 126 -43.88 -50.10 36.78
N VAL A 127 -43.33 -49.26 35.89
CA VAL A 127 -43.68 -47.84 35.78
C VAL A 127 -43.91 -47.45 34.31
N VAL A 128 -45.05 -46.81 34.07
CA VAL A 128 -45.54 -46.32 32.77
C VAL A 128 -44.73 -45.08 32.35
N ARG A 129 -44.12 -45.11 31.16
CA ARG A 129 -43.40 -43.95 30.58
C ARG A 129 -44.39 -42.88 30.07
N PRO A 130 -44.27 -41.59 30.42
CA PRO A 130 -44.98 -40.52 29.75
C PRO A 130 -44.24 -40.11 28.45
N LYS A 131 -45.03 -39.90 27.39
CA LYS A 131 -44.57 -39.40 26.09
C LYS A 131 -44.38 -37.88 26.21
N VAL A 132 -43.14 -37.40 26.20
CA VAL A 132 -42.85 -35.96 26.07
C VAL A 132 -42.70 -35.64 24.59
N THR A 133 -43.70 -34.95 24.04
CA THR A 133 -43.63 -34.29 22.74
C THR A 133 -42.95 -32.94 22.93
N ILE A 134 -41.84 -32.71 22.22
CA ILE A 134 -41.16 -31.42 22.16
C ILE A 134 -41.88 -30.59 21.08
N ASP A 135 -42.56 -29.52 21.48
CA ASP A 135 -43.11 -28.51 20.57
C ASP A 135 -41.98 -27.64 20.02
N MET A 136 -41.86 -27.59 18.68
CA MET A 136 -40.86 -26.82 17.93
C MET A 136 -41.35 -25.42 17.52
N THR A 137 -42.36 -24.88 18.18
CA THR A 137 -42.96 -23.58 17.85
C THR A 137 -43.03 -22.65 19.06
N SER A 138 -41.88 -22.16 19.50
CA SER A 138 -41.81 -20.96 20.34
C SER A 138 -40.98 -19.89 19.64
N ASN A 139 -41.70 -18.99 18.96
CA ASN A 139 -41.14 -17.77 18.40
C ASN A 139 -40.92 -16.78 19.57
N ALA A 140 -39.73 -16.80 20.17
CA ALA A 140 -39.33 -15.82 21.17
C ALA A 140 -38.90 -14.52 20.48
N PRO A 141 -39.38 -13.33 20.91
CA PRO A 141 -38.95 -12.08 20.31
C PRO A 141 -37.50 -11.76 20.73
N ALA A 142 -36.74 -11.19 19.80
CA ALA A 142 -35.37 -10.74 20.02
C ALA A 142 -35.32 -9.67 21.15
N PRO A 143 -34.30 -9.68 22.02
CA PRO A 143 -34.15 -8.62 23.01
C PRO A 143 -33.76 -7.31 22.30
N GLU A 144 -34.52 -6.25 22.59
CA GLU A 144 -34.17 -4.88 22.20
C GLU A 144 -32.86 -4.49 22.90
N GLU A 145 -31.80 -4.26 22.12
CA GLU A 145 -30.56 -3.70 22.62
C GLU A 145 -30.76 -2.20 22.88
N GLU A 146 -30.82 -1.80 24.15
CA GLU A 146 -30.67 -0.40 24.54
C GLU A 146 -29.24 0.06 24.20
N GLU A 147 -29.06 0.70 23.04
CA GLU A 147 -27.81 1.38 22.71
C GLU A 147 -27.58 2.54 23.70
N SER A 148 -26.52 2.42 24.49
CA SER A 148 -26.04 3.51 25.34
C SER A 148 -25.65 4.71 24.46
N LYS A 149 -26.14 5.91 24.82
CA LYS A 149 -25.91 7.17 24.09
C LYS A 149 -24.42 7.46 23.81
N GLU A 150 -23.54 6.93 24.66
CA GLU A 150 -22.09 7.05 24.55
C GLU A 150 -21.47 6.28 23.37
N ALA A 151 -22.09 5.17 22.94
CA ALA A 151 -21.67 4.42 21.75
C ALA A 151 -22.13 5.11 20.45
N SER A 152 -23.31 5.74 20.47
CA SER A 152 -23.82 6.59 19.38
C SER A 152 -22.87 7.75 19.10
N ASP A 153 -22.43 8.46 20.14
CA ASP A 153 -21.65 9.69 19.96
C ASP A 153 -20.22 9.40 19.48
N LYS A 154 -19.62 8.28 19.89
CA LYS A 154 -18.33 7.80 19.36
C LYS A 154 -18.44 7.42 17.87
N ARG A 155 -19.55 6.82 17.43
CA ARG A 155 -19.78 6.48 16.02
C ARG A 155 -19.99 7.73 15.16
N LYS A 156 -20.69 8.74 15.66
CA LYS A 156 -20.89 10.03 14.96
C LYS A 156 -19.56 10.79 14.76
N ASN A 157 -18.74 10.89 15.81
CA ASN A 157 -17.44 11.57 15.70
C ASN A 157 -16.50 10.86 14.72
N LYS A 158 -16.50 9.52 14.71
CA LYS A 158 -15.68 8.74 13.76
C LYS A 158 -16.17 8.89 12.31
N ALA A 159 -17.48 9.01 12.09
CA ALA A 159 -18.04 9.25 10.76
C ALA A 159 -17.70 10.66 10.22
N GLU A 160 -17.68 11.67 11.09
CA GLU A 160 -17.28 13.04 10.71
C GLU A 160 -15.78 13.15 10.42
N GLU A 161 -14.94 12.47 11.19
CA GLU A 161 -13.49 12.41 10.96
C GLU A 161 -13.15 11.76 9.61
N LEU A 162 -13.82 10.65 9.28
CA LEU A 162 -13.66 10.01 7.97
C LEU A 162 -14.12 10.94 6.84
N ARG A 163 -15.24 11.67 6.99
CA ARG A 163 -15.70 12.63 5.97
C ARG A 163 -14.68 13.73 5.70
N ARG A 164 -13.98 14.23 6.73
CA ARG A 164 -12.90 15.23 6.55
C ARG A 164 -11.71 14.65 5.78
N ILE A 165 -11.27 13.44 6.13
CA ILE A 165 -10.16 12.76 5.45
C ILE A 165 -10.49 12.51 3.96
N PHE A 166 -11.74 12.13 3.66
CA PHE A 166 -12.19 11.94 2.29
C PHE A 166 -12.25 13.25 1.48
N GLN A 167 -12.53 14.39 2.11
CA GLN A 167 -12.51 15.70 1.44
C GLN A 167 -11.08 16.17 1.14
N GLU A 168 -10.11 15.92 2.03
CA GLU A 168 -8.71 16.32 1.84
C GLU A 168 -7.98 15.50 0.76
N LYS A 169 -8.39 14.25 0.51
CA LYS A 169 -7.76 13.37 -0.49
C LYS A 169 -8.54 13.27 -1.81
N ARG A 170 -9.50 14.18 -2.04
CA ARG A 170 -10.42 14.10 -3.17
C ARG A 170 -9.75 14.54 -4.48
N ALA A 171 -9.88 13.73 -5.53
CA ALA A 171 -9.45 14.11 -6.87
C ALA A 171 -10.28 15.30 -7.41
N PRO A 172 -9.66 16.28 -8.11
CA PRO A 172 -10.39 17.41 -8.68
C PRO A 172 -11.48 16.92 -9.67
N GLY A 173 -12.73 17.37 -9.49
CA GLY A 173 -13.83 17.14 -10.44
C GLY A 173 -14.91 16.14 -10.03
N LEU A 174 -14.83 15.50 -8.85
CA LEU A 174 -15.85 14.56 -8.40
C LEU A 174 -16.96 15.26 -7.57
N PRO A 175 -18.25 15.14 -7.91
CA PRO A 175 -19.34 15.92 -7.31
C PRO A 175 -19.57 15.62 -5.82
N ASP A 176 -19.85 16.66 -5.02
CA ASP A 176 -19.90 16.57 -3.55
C ASP A 176 -20.95 15.62 -2.98
N THR A 177 -22.00 15.37 -3.74
CA THR A 177 -23.03 14.39 -3.41
C THR A 177 -23.24 13.50 -4.62
N PHE A 178 -23.12 12.18 -4.41
CA PHE A 178 -23.60 11.22 -5.38
C PHE A 178 -25.13 11.27 -5.37
N PRO A 179 -25.79 11.28 -6.55
CA PRO A 179 -27.24 11.23 -6.61
C PRO A 179 -27.71 9.98 -5.86
N ASN A 180 -28.62 10.16 -4.90
CA ASN A 180 -29.26 9.06 -4.20
C ASN A 180 -30.24 8.40 -5.19
N PRO A 181 -29.97 7.20 -5.69
CA PRO A 181 -30.91 6.54 -6.59
C PRO A 181 -32.19 6.20 -5.81
N LYS A 182 -33.36 6.44 -6.42
CA LYS A 182 -34.65 6.12 -5.79
C LYS A 182 -34.95 4.62 -5.83
N SER A 183 -34.22 3.89 -6.68
CA SER A 183 -34.35 2.46 -6.92
C SER A 183 -32.97 1.80 -6.93
N THR A 184 -32.91 0.57 -6.43
CA THR A 184 -31.68 -0.23 -6.28
C THR A 184 -30.96 -0.52 -7.61
N ASP A 185 -31.61 -0.25 -8.76
CA ASP A 185 -31.10 -0.55 -10.09
C ASP A 185 -30.83 0.69 -10.97
N ASP A 186 -31.05 1.92 -10.49
CA ASP A 186 -30.85 3.14 -11.31
C ASP A 186 -29.38 3.33 -11.74
N TRP A 187 -28.42 2.79 -10.98
CA TRP A 187 -26.99 2.87 -11.30
C TRP A 187 -26.57 2.01 -12.50
N LEU A 188 -27.43 1.12 -12.97
CA LEU A 188 -27.20 0.29 -14.16
C LEU A 188 -27.61 0.99 -15.47
N LEU A 189 -28.39 2.07 -15.40
CA LEU A 189 -28.89 2.78 -16.57
C LEU A 189 -27.93 3.87 -17.09
N ASP A 190 -26.90 4.22 -16.32
CA ASP A 190 -25.94 5.27 -16.64
C ASP A 190 -24.58 4.73 -17.15
N LEU A 191 -24.50 3.44 -17.49
CA LEU A 191 -23.31 2.91 -18.15
C LEU A 191 -23.28 3.40 -19.61
N PRO A 192 -22.20 4.05 -20.07
CA PRO A 192 -22.08 4.42 -21.47
C PRO A 192 -22.10 3.17 -22.35
N GLU A 193 -23.01 3.14 -23.32
CA GLU A 193 -23.08 2.08 -24.33
C GLU A 193 -21.79 2.10 -25.18
N GLY A 194 -20.84 1.24 -24.83
CA GLY A 194 -19.60 1.07 -25.60
C GLY A 194 -18.39 0.71 -24.75
N LEU A 195 -18.36 -0.53 -24.25
CA LEU A 195 -17.15 -1.23 -23.82
C LEU A 195 -17.20 -2.68 -24.33
#